data_AF-A0ABD0PRW8-F1
#
_entry.id   AF-A0ABD0PRW8-F1
#
_cell.length_a   1.000
_cell.length_b   1.000
_cell.length_c   1.000
_cell.angle_alpha   90.00
_cell.angle_beta   90.00
_cell.angle_gamma   90.00
#
_symmetry.space_group_name_H-M   'P 1'
#
loop_
_entity.id
_entity.type
_entity.pdbx_description
1 polymer ?
#
loop_
_entity_poly.entity_id
_entity_poly.type
_entity_poly.pdbx_seq_one_letter_code
_entity_poly.pdbx_strand_id
1 'polypeptide(L)' 'VMGETEQYMQQLLVRALARLPEWIVQVQKCKAVQTVLNLCSPSVTDKCLIAEAWCPVSQLTALQSALREGG' A
#
# COMPACT_ATOMS: atom_id res chain seq x y z
N VAL A 1 -34.08 24.84 -3.61
CA VAL A 1 -33.47 24.17 -4.78
C VAL A 1 -32.03 24.60 -5.05
N MET A 2 -31.72 25.81 -5.57
CA MET A 2 -30.33 26.18 -5.90
C MET A 2 -29.37 26.21 -4.68
N GLY A 3 -29.80 26.79 -3.54
CA GLY A 3 -28.98 26.84 -2.33
C GLY A 3 -28.77 25.51 -1.62
N GLU A 4 -29.72 24.57 -1.73
CA GLU A 4 -29.60 23.24 -1.11
C GLU A 4 -28.56 22.39 -1.84
N THR A 5 -28.52 22.47 -3.17
CA THR A 5 -27.50 21.79 -3.98
C THR A 5 -26.10 22.32 -3.65
N GLU A 6 -25.94 23.63 -3.49
CA GLU A 6 -24.65 24.23 -3.15
C GLU A 6 -24.16 23.80 -1.76
N GLN A 7 -25.03 23.84 -0.76
CA GLN A 7 -24.72 23.37 0.60
C GLN A 7 -24.34 21.89 0.61
N TYR A 8 -25.06 21.05 -0.13
CA TYR A 8 -24.74 19.63 -0.24
C TYR A 8 -23.35 19.40 -0.87
N MET A 9 -23.02 20.13 -1.94
CA MET A 9 -21.70 20.01 -2.57
C MET A 9 -20.56 20.45 -1.62
N GLN A 10 -20.76 21.53 -0.86
CA GLN A 10 -19.77 21.95 0.14
C GLN A 10 -19.57 20.88 1.22
N GLN A 11 -20.65 20.27 1.73
CA GLN A 11 -20.55 19.19 2.70
C GLN A 11 -19.84 17.95 2.13
N LEU A 12 -20.12 17.60 0.88
CA LEU A 12 -19.44 16.50 0.20
C LEU A 12 -17.95 16.76 0.04
N LEU A 13 -17.58 17.98 -0.36
CA LEU A 13 -16.18 18.40 -0.50
C LEU A 13 -15.45 18.29 0.85
N VAL A 14 -16.05 18.80 1.93
CA VAL A 14 -15.47 18.71 3.28
C VAL A 14 -15.27 17.26 3.72
N ARG A 15 -16.26 16.39 3.47
CA ARG A 15 -16.13 14.95 3.76
C ARG A 15 -15.04 14.28 2.93
N ALA A 16 -14.92 14.62 1.64
CA ALA A 16 -13.87 14.10 0.78
C ALA A 16 -12.49 14.57 1.23
N LEU A 17 -12.32 15.86 1.52
CA LEU A 17 -11.09 16.45 2.03
C LEU A 17 -10.63 15.79 3.34
N ALA A 18 -11.55 15.44 4.23
CA ALA A 18 -11.22 14.73 5.45
C ALA A 18 -10.64 13.32 5.21
N ARG A 19 -11.00 12.66 4.10
CA ARG A 19 -10.56 11.28 3.78
C ARG A 19 -9.40 11.21 2.79
N LEU A 20 -9.20 12.26 2.00
CA LEU A 20 -8.17 12.31 0.95
C LEU A 20 -6.76 11.94 1.46
N PRO A 21 -6.28 12.43 2.62
CA PRO A 21 -4.95 12.07 3.11
C PRO A 21 -4.78 10.56 3.34
N GLU A 22 -5.79 9.92 3.93
CA GLU A 22 -5.80 8.47 4.15
C GLU A 22 -5.77 7.73 2.80
N TRP A 23 -6.64 8.11 1.87
CA TRP A 23 -6.72 7.47 0.55
C TRP A 23 -5.41 7.59 -0.24
N ILE A 24 -4.76 8.75 -0.19
CA ILE A 24 -3.46 8.95 -0.83
C ILE A 24 -2.44 7.95 -0.27
N VAL A 25 -2.34 7.82 1.05
CA VAL A 25 -1.41 6.86 1.69
C VAL A 25 -1.74 5.42 1.30
N GLN A 26 -3.02 5.04 1.28
CA GLN A 26 -3.46 3.69 0.89
C GLN A 26 -3.05 3.37 -0.56
N VAL A 27 -3.36 4.27 -1.50
CA VAL A 27 -3.02 4.08 -2.92
C VAL A 27 -1.49 4.03 -3.11
N GLN A 28 -0.75 4.90 -2.44
CA GLN A 28 0.71 4.90 -2.50
C GLN A 28 1.31 3.60 -1.96
N LYS A 29 0.83 3.10 -0.82
CA LYS A 29 1.27 1.81 -0.25
C LYS A 29 0.98 0.65 -1.19
N CYS A 30 -0.25 0.56 -1.71
CA CYS A 30 -0.61 -0.49 -2.68
C CYS A 30 0.28 -0.44 -3.93
N LYS A 31 0.53 0.76 -4.48
CA LYS A 31 1.42 0.94 -5.64
C LYS A 31 2.86 0.53 -5.32
N ALA A 32 3.37 0.89 -4.15
CA ALA A 32 4.72 0.52 -3.73
C ALA A 32 4.87 -1.00 -3.62
N VAL A 33 3.93 -1.68 -2.98
CA VAL A 33 3.91 -3.14 -2.89
C VAL A 33 3.87 -3.77 -4.29
N GLN A 34 2.96 -3.33 -5.16
CA GLN A 34 2.87 -3.85 -6.51
C GLN A 34 4.16 -3.64 -7.31
N THR A 35 4.80 -2.48 -7.15
CA THR A 35 6.06 -2.17 -7.82
C THR A 35 7.16 -3.13 -7.36
N VAL A 36 7.26 -3.42 -6.06
CA VAL A 36 8.22 -4.40 -5.53
C VAL A 36 7.92 -5.80 -6.03
N LEU A 37 6.66 -6.25 -6.00
CA LEU A 37 6.28 -7.58 -6.51
C LEU A 37 6.60 -7.75 -8.00
N ASN A 38 6.46 -6.68 -8.80
CA ASN A 38 6.82 -6.70 -10.22
C ASN A 38 8.34 -6.82 -10.47
N LEU A 39 9.19 -6.58 -9.47
CA LEU A 39 10.64 -6.82 -9.57
C LEU A 39 11.02 -8.26 -9.24
N CYS A 40 10.11 -9.04 -8.65
CA CYS A 40 10.34 -10.44 -8.31
C CYS A 40 10.18 -11.35 -9.52
N SER A 41 10.86 -12.49 -9.51
CA SER A 41 10.73 -13.53 -10.53
C SER A 41 9.67 -14.56 -10.12
N PRO A 42 8.71 -14.93 -10.99
CA PRO A 42 7.78 -16.01 -10.68
C PRO A 42 8.46 -17.38 -10.74
N SER A 43 8.17 -18.25 -9.77
CA SER A 43 8.61 -19.64 -9.81
C SER A 43 7.87 -20.42 -10.90
N VAL A 44 8.60 -21.24 -11.65
CA VAL A 44 8.04 -22.14 -12.68
C VAL A 44 7.57 -23.47 -12.11
N THR A 45 7.93 -23.77 -10.86
CA THR A 45 7.65 -25.05 -10.19
C THR A 45 6.54 -24.90 -9.16
N ASP A 46 6.51 -23.77 -8.45
CA ASP A 46 5.60 -23.52 -7.33
C ASP A 46 4.84 -22.20 -7.51
N LYS A 47 3.73 -22.04 -6.78
CA LYS A 47 2.98 -20.77 -6.75
C LYS A 47 3.62 -19.76 -5.80
N CYS A 48 4.83 -19.31 -6.12
CA CYS A 48 5.55 -18.30 -5.33
C CYS A 48 6.35 -17.32 -6.20
N LEU A 49 6.74 -16.20 -5.58
CA LEU A 49 7.68 -15.22 -6.14
C LEU A 49 9.05 -15.41 -5.47
N ILE A 50 10.10 -15.27 -6.25
CA ILE A 50 11.51 -15.34 -5.84
C ILE A 50 12.11 -13.95 -5.98
N ALA A 51 12.75 -13.46 -4.93
CA ALA A 51 13.35 -12.14 -4.89
C ALA A 51 14.76 -12.19 -4.27
N GLU A 52 15.64 -11.32 -4.76
CA GLU A 52 16.95 -11.06 -4.16
C GLU A 52 16.98 -9.63 -3.62
N ALA A 53 17.47 -9.45 -2.40
CA ALA A 53 17.53 -8.15 -1.76
C ALA A 53 18.74 -8.05 -0.83
N TRP A 54 19.24 -6.82 -0.67
CA TRP A 54 20.29 -6.51 0.29
C TRP A 54 19.69 -6.27 1.68
N CYS A 55 20.29 -6.87 2.71
CA CYS A 55 19.92 -6.66 4.10
C CYS A 55 21.17 -6.50 4.96
N PRO A 56 21.26 -5.47 5.83
CA PRO A 56 22.31 -5.41 6.84
C PRO A 56 22.26 -6.63 7.76
N VAL A 57 23.40 -7.25 8.03
CA VAL A 57 23.47 -8.46 8.88
C VAL A 57 22.87 -8.21 10.27
N SER A 58 23.02 -6.99 10.81
CA SER A 58 22.43 -6.60 12.10
C SER A 58 20.90 -6.59 12.12
N GLN A 59 20.23 -6.51 10.97
CA GLN A 59 18.77 -6.51 10.85
C GLN A 59 18.20 -7.87 10.44
N LEU A 60 19.06 -8.87 10.21
CA LEU A 60 18.65 -10.17 9.68
C LEU A 60 17.62 -10.87 10.59
N THR A 61 17.80 -10.82 11.91
CA THR A 61 16.84 -11.37 12.88
C THR A 61 15.49 -10.64 12.82
N ALA A 62 15.50 -9.31 12.76
CA ALA A 62 14.27 -8.52 12.67
C ALA A 62 13.52 -8.78 11.36
N LEU A 63 14.25 -8.88 10.24
CA LEU A 63 13.68 -9.24 8.94
C LEU A 63 13.03 -10.63 8.98
N GLN A 64 13.71 -11.64 9.52
CA GLN A 64 13.18 -13.00 9.65
C GLN A 64 11.93 -13.06 10.53
N SER A 65 11.90 -12.32 11.64
CA SER A 65 10.71 -12.22 12.49
C SER A 65 9.54 -11.59 11.74
N ALA A 66 9.75 -10.45 11.07
CA ALA A 66 8.71 -9.78 10.30
C ALA A 66 8.16 -10.66 9.16
N LEU A 67 9.01 -11.43 8.48
CA LEU A 67 8.59 -12.38 7.45
C LEU A 67 7.76 -13.53 8.03
N ARG A 68 8.05 -13.98 9.26
CA ARG A 68 7.28 -15.03 9.93
C ARG A 68 5.94 -14.56 10.45
N GLU A 69 5.85 -13.29 10.89
CA GLU A 69 4.59 -12.68 11.33
C GLU A 69 3.66 -12.36 10.16
N GLY A 70 4.21 -12.01 9.00
CA GLY A 70 3.45 -11.62 7.82
C GLY A 70 3.03 -12.76 6.89
N GLY A 71 3.56 -13.97 7.07
CA GLY A 71 3.17 -15.18 6.33
C GLY A 71 1.99 -15.89 6.97
#